data_AF-A0A5B9WU21-F1
#
_entry.id   AF-A0A5B9WU21-F1
#
_cell.length_a   1.000
_cell.length_b   1.000
_cell.length_c   1.000
_cell.angle_alpha   90.00
_cell.angle_beta   90.00
_cell.angle_gamma   90.00
#
_symmetry.space_group_name_H-M   'P 1'
#
loop_
_entity.id
_entity.type
_entity.pdbx_description
1 polymer ?
#
loop_
_entity_poly.entity_id
_entity_poly.type
_entity_poly.pdbx_seq_one_letter_code
_entity_poly.pdbx_strand_id
1 'polypeptide(L)'
;MPFYLKYAFTYKLPDDSGFSAIVNADKYPSFVKRDWHFNDLKQHFTEAMNNETLIIWGTGMEGDWSVKFVEQPSPQQAFREFQKIIRVTTGGLYLTNYEDLTLAAQFEDRKIPAMHRSDLFVPMNNGRYNLTIRQMFHPGSSYAALAGQINFEVVVQKAPENGVQKVESIFWCEQ
;
A
#
# COMPACT_ATOMS: atom_id res chain seq x y z
N MET A 1 -9.84 -25.73 -0.56
CA MET A 1 -9.86 -24.39 0.07
C MET A 1 -8.53 -23.72 -0.24
N PRO A 2 -8.46 -22.55 -0.90
CA PRO A 2 -7.17 -21.90 -1.08
C PRO A 2 -6.97 -20.87 0.03
N PHE A 3 -6.03 -21.15 0.93
CA PHE A 3 -5.32 -20.18 1.74
C PHE A 3 -4.68 -19.15 0.80
N TYR A 4 -4.99 -17.87 0.98
CA TYR A 4 -4.45 -16.77 0.17
C TYR A 4 -3.18 -16.18 0.78
N LEU A 5 -3.06 -16.27 2.10
CA LEU A 5 -1.85 -15.99 2.86
C LEU A 5 -1.52 -17.23 3.70
N LYS A 6 -0.36 -17.85 3.49
CA LYS A 6 0.04 -19.04 4.27
C LYS A 6 0.23 -18.71 5.77
N TYR A 7 0.52 -17.46 6.09
CA TYR A 7 0.74 -16.92 7.43
C TYR A 7 0.27 -15.45 7.51
N ALA A 8 -0.02 -14.96 8.71
CA ALA A 8 -0.13 -13.52 8.94
C ALA A 8 1.27 -12.90 8.94
N PHE A 9 1.45 -11.78 8.24
CA PHE A 9 2.72 -11.08 8.15
C PHE A 9 2.61 -9.71 8.79
N THR A 10 3.60 -9.31 9.57
CA THR A 10 3.68 -7.97 10.14
C THR A 10 4.98 -7.32 9.68
N TYR A 11 4.88 -6.13 9.11
CA TYR A 11 6.01 -5.36 8.62
C TYR A 11 6.13 -4.05 9.39
N LYS A 12 7.35 -3.52 9.43
CA LYS A 12 7.64 -2.17 9.87
C LYS A 12 7.99 -1.33 8.65
N LEU A 13 7.26 -0.24 8.45
CA LEU A 13 7.47 0.68 7.34
C LEU A 13 7.72 2.08 7.91
N PRO A 14 8.95 2.61 7.80
CA PRO A 14 9.20 4.02 8.09
C PRO A 14 8.61 4.90 6.98
N ASP A 15 8.04 6.03 7.38
CA ASP A 15 7.33 6.98 6.52
C ASP A 15 7.60 8.41 6.98
N ASP A 16 8.28 9.19 6.13
CA ASP A 16 8.66 10.57 6.40
C ASP A 16 7.80 11.58 5.61
N SER A 17 6.75 11.12 4.93
CA SER A 17 5.85 11.97 4.11
C SER A 17 4.38 11.82 4.45
N GLY A 18 4.02 10.88 5.32
CA GLY A 18 2.65 10.60 5.69
C GLY A 18 1.91 9.74 4.66
N PHE A 19 2.62 8.86 3.94
CA PHE A 19 2.03 7.96 2.95
C PHE A 19 2.60 6.55 3.03
N SER A 20 1.72 5.57 2.86
CA SER A 20 2.06 4.16 2.71
C SER A 20 1.45 3.59 1.44
N ALA A 21 2.12 2.58 0.87
CA ALA A 21 1.67 1.98 -0.37
C ALA A 21 1.96 0.48 -0.45
N ILE A 22 1.10 -0.23 -1.17
CA ILE A 22 1.27 -1.63 -1.56
C ILE A 22 1.35 -1.67 -3.08
N VAL A 23 2.33 -2.39 -3.61
CA VAL A 23 2.68 -2.32 -5.02
C VAL A 23 2.92 -3.70 -5.61
N ASN A 24 2.40 -3.89 -6.82
CA ASN A 24 2.84 -4.96 -7.69
C ASN A 24 4.07 -4.45 -8.47
N ALA A 25 5.26 -4.80 -7.98
CA ALA A 25 6.54 -4.37 -8.55
C ALA A 25 6.72 -4.76 -10.03
N ASP A 26 6.20 -5.91 -10.47
CA ASP A 26 6.36 -6.40 -11.85
C ASP A 26 5.54 -5.60 -12.87
N LYS A 27 4.41 -4.99 -12.44
CA LYS A 27 3.50 -4.27 -13.33
C LYS A 27 3.43 -2.77 -13.07
N TYR A 28 3.95 -2.30 -11.94
CA TYR A 28 3.95 -0.88 -11.59
C TYR A 28 4.83 -0.08 -12.58
N PRO A 29 4.25 0.88 -13.32
CA PRO A 29 5.01 1.69 -14.27
C PRO A 29 5.92 2.67 -13.51
N SER A 30 7.16 2.26 -13.23
CA SER A 30 8.19 3.17 -12.70
C SER A 30 8.62 4.18 -13.78
N PHE A 31 9.27 5.26 -13.36
CA PHE A 31 9.73 6.38 -14.18
C PHE A 31 8.59 7.11 -14.92
N VAL A 32 8.24 8.29 -14.41
CA VAL A 32 7.26 9.19 -15.00
C VAL A 32 7.97 10.22 -15.86
N LYS A 33 8.80 11.06 -15.23
CA LYS A 33 9.70 12.04 -15.86
C LYS A 33 10.65 12.59 -14.80
N ARG A 34 11.81 13.12 -15.20
CA ARG A 34 12.79 13.69 -14.25
C ARG A 34 12.29 14.92 -13.49
N ASP A 35 11.57 15.79 -14.19
CA ASP A 35 11.06 17.06 -13.67
C ASP A 35 9.55 16.96 -13.46
N TRP A 36 9.11 16.01 -12.64
CA TRP A 36 7.69 15.88 -12.30
C TRP A 36 7.23 17.01 -11.38
N HIS A 37 5.96 17.40 -11.53
CA HIS A 37 5.25 18.22 -10.57
C HIS A 37 4.33 17.33 -9.72
N PHE A 38 3.92 17.85 -8.56
CA PHE A 38 3.07 17.12 -7.62
C PHE A 38 1.78 16.55 -8.26
N ASN A 39 1.15 17.32 -9.15
CA ASN A 39 -0.05 16.88 -9.86
C ASN A 39 0.24 15.72 -10.84
N ASP A 40 1.43 15.68 -11.45
CA ASP A 40 1.82 14.56 -12.31
C ASP A 40 1.91 13.26 -11.50
N LEU A 41 2.47 13.32 -10.29
CA LEU A 41 2.54 12.16 -9.39
C LEU A 41 1.17 11.73 -8.89
N LYS A 42 0.33 12.68 -8.47
CA LYS A 42 -1.05 12.38 -8.06
C LYS A 42 -1.81 11.66 -9.17
N GLN A 43 -1.71 12.15 -10.41
CA GLN A 43 -2.32 11.52 -11.57
C GLN A 43 -1.72 10.12 -11.81
N HIS A 44 -0.40 10.01 -11.82
CA HIS A 44 0.31 8.75 -12.04
C HIS A 44 -0.10 7.67 -11.01
N PHE A 45 -0.16 8.01 -9.73
CA PHE A 45 -0.59 7.08 -8.69
C PHE A 45 -2.07 6.72 -8.83
N THR A 46 -2.91 7.67 -9.20
CA THR A 46 -4.34 7.42 -9.46
C THR A 46 -4.52 6.45 -10.63
N GLU A 47 -3.76 6.62 -11.71
CA GLU A 47 -3.73 5.71 -12.85
C GLU A 47 -3.21 4.33 -12.46
N ALA A 48 -2.11 4.25 -11.69
CA ALA A 48 -1.56 2.99 -11.20
C ALA A 48 -2.54 2.23 -10.27
N MET A 49 -3.30 2.95 -9.44
CA MET A 49 -4.39 2.37 -8.67
C MET A 49 -5.53 1.88 -9.55
N ASN A 50 -5.88 2.61 -10.61
CA ASN A 50 -6.90 2.20 -11.57
C ASN A 50 -6.47 1.01 -12.44
N ASN A 51 -5.16 0.82 -12.60
CA ASN A 51 -4.56 -0.32 -13.28
C ASN A 51 -4.25 -1.51 -12.35
N GLU A 52 -4.66 -1.45 -11.08
CA GLU A 52 -4.49 -2.53 -10.09
C GLU A 52 -3.02 -2.87 -9.79
N THR A 53 -2.11 -1.92 -9.99
CA THR A 53 -0.66 -2.11 -9.75
C THR A 53 -0.19 -1.43 -8.47
N LEU A 54 -0.98 -0.52 -7.92
CA LEU A 54 -0.66 0.28 -6.73
C LEU A 54 -1.90 0.41 -5.84
N ILE A 55 -1.70 0.47 -4.54
CA ILE A 55 -2.63 1.03 -3.56
C ILE A 55 -1.82 1.98 -2.71
N ILE A 56 -2.17 3.25 -2.67
CA ILE A 56 -1.49 4.27 -1.85
C ILE A 56 -2.52 5.00 -1.01
N TRP A 57 -2.15 5.33 0.23
CA TRP A 57 -2.99 6.07 1.16
C TRP A 57 -2.19 6.98 2.07
N GLY A 58 -2.82 8.08 2.50
CA GLY A 58 -2.29 8.96 3.54
C GLY A 58 -2.41 8.33 4.93
N THR A 59 -1.33 8.30 5.70
CA THR A 59 -1.30 7.76 7.07
C THR A 59 -1.81 8.77 8.10
N GLY A 60 -1.85 10.04 7.72
CA GLY A 60 -2.37 11.17 8.51
C GLY A 60 -1.32 11.89 9.35
N MET A 61 -0.13 11.30 9.48
CA MET A 61 1.07 11.88 10.10
C MET A 61 2.27 11.07 9.61
N GLU A 62 3.49 11.55 9.80
CA GLU A 62 4.71 10.77 9.55
C GLU A 62 4.89 9.68 10.63
N GLY A 63 5.80 8.72 10.48
CA GLY A 63 6.11 7.75 11.54
C GLY A 63 6.52 6.35 11.09
N ASP A 64 6.75 5.49 12.09
CA ASP A 64 7.06 4.08 11.89
C ASP A 64 5.80 3.22 12.02
N TRP A 65 5.32 2.72 10.88
CA TRP A 65 4.06 1.99 10.82
C TRP A 65 4.24 0.48 10.95
N SER A 66 3.49 -0.12 11.87
CA SER A 66 3.27 -1.56 11.96
C SER A 66 2.09 -1.96 11.07
N VAL A 67 2.37 -2.67 9.98
CA VAL A 67 1.37 -3.08 8.98
C VAL A 67 1.21 -4.59 9.03
N LYS A 68 0.00 -5.06 9.35
CA LYS A 68 -0.31 -6.50 9.47
C LYS A 68 -1.23 -6.97 8.35
N PHE A 69 -0.82 -8.00 7.62
CA PHE A 69 -1.63 -8.66 6.59
C PHE A 69 -2.36 -9.86 7.19
N VAL A 70 -3.68 -9.93 6.96
CA VAL A 70 -4.58 -10.97 7.50
C VAL A 70 -5.65 -11.36 6.49
N GLU A 71 -6.24 -12.55 6.61
CA GLU A 71 -7.38 -12.95 5.77
C GLU A 71 -8.73 -12.53 6.36
N GLN A 72 -8.79 -12.38 7.69
CA GLN A 72 -9.98 -11.98 8.42
C GLN A 72 -9.66 -10.76 9.29
N PRO A 73 -10.59 -9.80 9.36
CA PRO A 73 -10.40 -8.62 10.17
C PRO A 73 -10.28 -8.98 11.65
N SER A 74 -9.42 -8.28 12.39
CA SER A 74 -9.50 -8.29 13.85
C SER A 74 -10.84 -7.70 14.33
N PRO A 75 -11.34 -8.12 15.51
CA PRO A 75 -12.59 -7.59 16.07
C PRO A 75 -12.49 -6.13 16.52
N GLN A 76 -11.28 -5.55 16.54
CA GLN A 76 -11.08 -4.14 16.86
C GLN A 76 -11.68 -3.27 15.76
N GLN A 77 -12.40 -2.21 16.16
CA GLN A 77 -12.93 -1.24 15.22
C GLN A 77 -11.79 -0.40 14.64
N ALA A 78 -11.77 -0.27 13.31
CA ALA A 78 -10.86 0.64 12.62
C ALA A 78 -11.32 2.09 12.80
N PHE A 79 -10.38 3.02 12.93
CA PHE A 79 -10.67 4.45 12.90
C PHE A 79 -11.27 4.85 11.55
N ARG A 80 -10.70 4.32 10.46
CA ARG A 80 -11.20 4.46 9.10
C ARG A 80 -10.70 3.29 8.26
N GLU A 81 -11.42 2.99 7.19
CA GLU A 81 -11.03 1.96 6.24
C GLU A 81 -11.48 2.29 4.81
N PHE A 82 -10.78 1.73 3.84
CA PHE A 82 -11.21 1.69 2.44
C PHE A 82 -10.85 0.36 1.82
N GLN A 83 -11.46 0.05 0.69
CA GLN A 83 -11.18 -1.15 -0.09
C GLN A 83 -10.62 -0.78 -1.44
N LYS A 84 -9.61 -1.51 -1.91
CA LYS A 84 -9.09 -1.38 -3.26
C LYS A 84 -8.58 -2.71 -3.79
N ILE A 85 -8.85 -2.93 -5.07
CA ILE A 85 -8.37 -4.12 -5.78
C ILE A 85 -6.93 -3.93 -6.26
N ILE A 86 -6.12 -4.97 -6.08
CA ILE A 86 -4.76 -5.09 -6.62
C ILE A 86 -4.56 -6.46 -7.29
N ARG A 87 -3.69 -6.49 -8.30
CA ARG A 87 -3.26 -7.71 -8.97
C ARG A 87 -1.91 -8.14 -8.44
N VAL A 88 -1.78 -9.43 -8.11
CA VAL A 88 -0.51 -10.06 -7.76
C VAL A 88 0.04 -10.75 -8.99
N THR A 89 1.22 -10.33 -9.43
CA THR A 89 2.02 -11.04 -10.42
C THR A 89 3.38 -11.35 -9.77
N THR A 90 4.00 -12.46 -10.15
CA THR A 90 5.29 -12.92 -9.59
C THR A 90 5.31 -13.36 -8.12
N GLY A 91 4.16 -13.76 -7.56
CA GLY A 91 4.10 -14.47 -6.28
C GLY A 91 4.10 -13.60 -5.03
N GLY A 92 3.86 -12.29 -5.16
CA GLY A 92 3.63 -11.42 -4.02
C GLY A 92 3.53 -9.94 -4.36
N LEU A 93 3.46 -9.13 -3.32
CA LEU A 93 3.41 -7.66 -3.37
C LEU A 93 4.52 -7.09 -2.49
N TYR A 94 4.82 -5.81 -2.67
CA TYR A 94 5.73 -5.10 -1.78
C TYR A 94 5.00 -4.02 -1.01
N LEU A 95 5.38 -3.82 0.25
CA LEU A 95 5.01 -2.66 1.04
C LEU A 95 6.11 -1.60 0.84
N THR A 96 5.72 -0.36 0.60
CA THR A 96 6.61 0.77 0.32
C THR A 96 5.95 2.08 0.78
N ASN A 97 6.63 3.21 0.59
CA ASN A 97 6.14 4.53 0.95
C ASN A 97 6.32 5.52 -0.23
N TYR A 98 5.98 6.78 0.00
CA TYR A 98 6.01 7.78 -1.06
C TYR A 98 7.44 8.21 -1.46
N GLU A 99 8.42 8.18 -0.56
CA GLU A 99 9.82 8.48 -0.91
C GLU A 99 10.34 7.51 -1.99
N ASP A 100 10.12 6.21 -1.80
CA ASP A 100 10.54 5.21 -2.79
C ASP A 100 9.81 5.39 -4.13
N LEU A 101 8.49 5.63 -4.09
CA LEU A 101 7.68 5.82 -5.29
C LEU A 101 8.12 7.06 -6.08
N THR A 102 8.43 8.17 -5.39
CA THR A 102 8.90 9.39 -6.05
C THR A 102 10.30 9.25 -6.62
N LEU A 103 11.20 8.54 -5.95
CA LEU A 103 12.52 8.19 -6.50
C LEU A 103 12.38 7.31 -7.74
N ALA A 104 11.52 6.29 -7.70
CA ALA A 104 11.24 5.44 -8.85
C ALA A 104 10.57 6.21 -10.00
N ALA A 105 9.75 7.22 -9.70
CA ALA A 105 9.13 8.09 -10.71
C ALA A 105 10.14 9.07 -11.35
N GLN A 106 11.16 9.51 -10.61
CA GLN A 106 12.13 10.49 -11.08
C GLN A 106 13.29 9.87 -11.88
N PHE A 107 13.79 8.72 -11.44
CA PHE A 107 15.03 8.13 -11.92
C PHE A 107 14.77 6.79 -12.61
N GLU A 108 15.17 6.66 -13.87
CA GLU A 108 14.87 5.50 -14.72
C GLU A 108 15.49 4.19 -14.20
N ASP A 109 16.66 4.30 -13.55
CA ASP A 109 17.42 3.23 -12.92
C ASP A 109 16.87 2.83 -11.55
N ARG A 110 15.95 3.61 -10.97
CA ARG A 110 15.27 3.26 -9.72
C ARG A 110 14.00 2.48 -10.03
N LYS A 111 13.82 1.38 -9.30
CA LYS A 111 12.66 0.49 -9.39
C LYS A 111 12.09 0.25 -8.01
N ILE A 112 10.88 -0.27 -8.00
CA ILE A 112 10.22 -0.79 -6.80
C ILE A 112 10.29 -2.33 -6.83
N PRO A 113 10.58 -3.00 -5.71
CA PRO A 113 11.00 -2.42 -4.43
C PRO A 113 12.36 -1.72 -4.54
N ALA A 114 12.56 -0.69 -3.72
CA ALA A 114 13.91 -0.17 -3.52
C ALA A 114 14.80 -1.27 -2.93
N MET A 115 16.08 -1.31 -3.30
CA MET A 115 17.01 -2.38 -2.90
C MET A 115 17.01 -2.63 -1.37
N HIS A 116 16.97 -1.53 -0.60
CA HIS A 116 17.00 -1.54 0.86
C HIS A 116 15.66 -1.95 1.53
N ARG A 117 14.60 -2.20 0.73
CA ARG A 117 13.25 -2.60 1.18
C ARG A 117 12.73 -3.82 0.43
N SER A 118 13.64 -4.60 -0.14
CA SER A 118 13.30 -5.87 -0.80
C SER A 118 12.78 -6.93 0.19
N ASP A 119 12.99 -6.73 1.49
CA ASP A 119 12.49 -7.53 2.59
C ASP A 119 11.02 -7.25 2.95
N LEU A 120 10.46 -6.11 2.53
CA LEU A 120 9.04 -5.75 2.70
C LEU A 120 8.13 -6.47 1.70
N PHE A 121 8.44 -7.73 1.41
CA PHE A 121 7.74 -8.60 0.46
C PHE A 121 6.65 -9.40 1.16
N VAL A 122 5.43 -9.29 0.65
CA VAL A 122 4.24 -10.04 1.10
C VAL A 122 4.00 -11.20 0.14
N PRO A 123 4.34 -12.44 0.52
CA PRO A 123 4.18 -13.60 -0.35
C PRO A 123 2.70 -13.94 -0.53
N MET A 124 2.25 -14.00 -1.78
CA MET A 124 0.86 -14.24 -2.15
C MET A 124 0.79 -15.00 -3.47
N ASN A 125 -0.20 -15.87 -3.65
CA ASN A 125 -0.39 -16.49 -4.97
C ASN A 125 -0.76 -15.43 -6.02
N ASN A 126 -0.39 -15.68 -7.28
CA ASN A 126 -0.82 -14.83 -8.38
C ASN A 126 -2.35 -14.81 -8.47
N GLY A 127 -2.91 -13.63 -8.75
CA GLY A 127 -4.36 -13.46 -8.83
C GLY A 127 -4.79 -12.03 -8.56
N ARG A 128 -6.10 -11.85 -8.43
CA ARG A 128 -6.73 -10.56 -8.17
C ARG A 128 -7.32 -10.56 -6.75
N TYR A 129 -7.00 -9.52 -5.97
CA TYR A 129 -7.33 -9.46 -4.56
C TYR A 129 -7.99 -8.12 -4.21
N ASN A 130 -9.02 -8.18 -3.38
CA ASN A 130 -9.56 -7.00 -2.71
C ASN A 130 -8.81 -6.82 -1.40
N LEU A 131 -8.14 -5.69 -1.24
CA LEU A 131 -7.47 -5.33 0.01
C LEU A 131 -8.31 -4.29 0.75
N THR A 132 -8.69 -4.61 1.98
CA THR A 132 -9.27 -3.64 2.90
C THR A 132 -8.15 -3.07 3.75
N ILE A 133 -7.85 -1.78 3.59
CA ILE A 133 -6.88 -1.06 4.39
C ILE A 133 -7.61 -0.48 5.59
N ARG A 134 -7.24 -0.93 6.80
CA ARG A 134 -7.87 -0.54 8.06
C ARG A 134 -6.86 0.22 8.90
N GLN A 135 -7.12 1.49 9.16
CA GLN A 135 -6.30 2.29 10.07
C GLN A 135 -6.81 2.09 11.50
N MET A 136 -5.94 1.63 12.39
CA MET A 136 -6.33 1.23 13.75
C MET A 136 -6.15 2.34 14.79
N PHE A 137 -5.70 3.52 14.36
CA PHE A 137 -5.39 4.66 15.23
C PHE A 137 -5.93 5.98 14.67
N HIS A 138 -6.14 6.94 15.56
CA HIS A 138 -6.51 8.31 15.19
C HIS A 138 -5.23 9.13 14.89
N PRO A 139 -5.12 9.87 13.77
CA PRO A 139 -3.92 10.67 13.43
C PRO A 139 -3.50 11.70 14.49
N GLY A 140 -4.46 12.21 15.27
CA GLY A 140 -4.17 13.07 16.43
C GLY A 140 -3.60 12.36 17.67
N SER A 141 -3.31 11.06 17.60
CA SER A 141 -2.76 10.29 18.74
C SER A 141 -1.25 10.53 18.88
N SER A 142 -0.71 10.41 20.09
CA SER A 142 0.74 10.52 20.29
C SER A 142 1.49 9.27 19.82
N TYR A 143 2.70 9.43 19.29
CA TYR A 143 3.54 8.29 18.87
C TYR A 143 3.76 7.26 19.98
N ALA A 144 3.92 7.71 21.23
CA ALA A 144 4.08 6.83 22.38
C ALA A 144 2.87 5.89 22.56
N ALA A 145 1.66 6.35 22.27
CA ALA A 145 0.46 5.52 22.32
C ALA A 145 0.37 4.51 21.16
N LEU A 146 1.07 4.77 20.07
CA LEU A 146 1.10 3.92 18.87
C LEU A 146 2.23 2.88 18.89
N ALA A 147 3.23 3.08 19.76
CA ALA A 147 4.38 2.20 19.86
C ALA A 147 3.97 0.77 20.25
N GLY A 148 4.48 -0.22 19.51
CA GLY A 148 4.19 -1.64 19.74
C GLY A 148 2.80 -2.11 19.30
N GLN A 149 1.92 -1.23 18.84
CA GLN A 149 0.59 -1.58 18.33
C GLN A 149 0.63 -1.96 16.84
N ILE A 150 -0.46 -2.56 16.36
CA ILE A 150 -0.73 -2.66 14.92
C ILE A 150 -1.38 -1.36 14.48
N ASN A 151 -0.73 -0.62 13.58
CA ASN A 151 -1.21 0.68 13.12
C ASN A 151 -2.13 0.53 11.91
N PHE A 152 -1.79 -0.39 11.01
CA PHE A 152 -2.60 -0.76 9.88
C PHE A 152 -2.83 -2.26 9.83
N GLU A 153 -4.06 -2.63 9.53
CA GLU A 153 -4.42 -3.99 9.18
C GLU A 153 -4.86 -4.02 7.71
N VAL A 154 -4.27 -4.94 6.94
CA VAL A 154 -4.58 -5.16 5.53
C VAL A 154 -5.28 -6.50 5.43
N VAL A 155 -6.61 -6.44 5.25
CA VAL A 155 -7.42 -7.64 5.09
C VAL A 155 -7.43 -8.04 3.63
N VAL A 156 -6.98 -9.27 3.35
CA VAL A 156 -6.80 -9.81 2.02
C VAL A 156 -7.92 -10.78 1.69
N GLN A 157 -8.69 -10.46 0.65
CA GLN A 157 -9.74 -11.32 0.13
C GLN A 157 -9.57 -11.51 -1.37
N LYS A 158 -9.98 -12.66 -1.90
CA LYS A 158 -10.04 -12.81 -3.37
C LYS A 158 -11.07 -11.85 -3.95
N ALA A 159 -10.67 -11.13 -4.98
CA ALA A 159 -11.60 -10.35 -5.78
C ALA A 159 -12.24 -11.24 -6.86
N PRO A 160 -13.45 -10.92 -7.32
CA PRO A 160 -13.97 -11.50 -8.56
C PRO A 160 -13.03 -11.18 -9.73
N GLU A 161 -12.98 -12.04 -10.74
CA GLU A 161 -12.19 -11.78 -11.96
C GLU A 161 -12.69 -10.54 -12.72
N ASN A 162 -13.98 -10.24 -12.60
CA ASN A 162 -14.64 -9.13 -13.27
C ASN A 162 -15.00 -8.00 -12.28
N GLY A 163 -14.96 -6.76 -12.75
CA GLY A 163 -15.36 -5.57 -12.00
C GLY A 163 -14.26 -4.52 -12.04
N VAL A 164 -14.61 -3.25 -12.19
CA VAL A 164 -13.64 -2.15 -12.21
C VAL A 164 -13.95 -1.25 -11.04
N GLN A 165 -12.94 -0.97 -10.22
CA GLN A 165 -13.06 0.04 -9.18
C GLN A 165 -12.16 1.20 -9.57
N LYS A 166 -12.73 2.25 -10.15
CA LYS A 166 -11.97 3.47 -10.43
C LYS A 166 -11.96 4.38 -9.22
N VAL A 167 -10.85 5.08 -9.06
CA VAL A 167 -10.66 6.16 -8.10
C VAL A 167 -10.21 7.41 -8.84
N GLU A 168 -10.62 8.57 -8.32
CA GLU A 168 -10.28 9.88 -8.89
C GLU A 168 -9.09 10.52 -8.17
N SER A 169 -8.76 10.02 -6.97
CA SER A 169 -7.69 10.56 -6.13
C SER A 169 -7.10 9.49 -5.20
N ILE A 170 -5.97 9.83 -4.59
CA ILE A 170 -5.30 9.05 -3.55
C ILE A 170 -6.17 9.04 -2.28
N PHE A 171 -6.34 7.87 -1.68
CA PHE A 171 -7.09 7.72 -0.45
C PHE A 171 -6.43 8.53 0.68
N TRP A 172 -7.23 9.34 1.38
CA TRP A 172 -6.78 10.09 2.56
C TRP A 172 -5.64 11.10 2.31
N CYS A 173 -5.47 11.58 1.08
CA CYS A 173 -4.42 12.53 0.69
C CYS A 173 -4.69 13.99 1.11
N GLU A 174 -5.96 14.36 1.31
CA GLU A 174 -6.38 15.71 1.66
C GLU A 174 -7.19 15.63 2.95
N GLN A 175 -6.53 15.86 4.07
CA GLN A 175 -7.16 16.04 5.39
C GLN A 175 -6.57 17.26 6.07
#